data_AF-A0AAU6WVY2-F1
#
_entry.id   AF-A0AAU6WVY2-F1
#
_cell.length_a   1.000
_cell.length_b   1.000
_cell.length_c   1.000
_cell.angle_alpha   90.00
_cell.angle_beta   90.00
_cell.angle_gamma   90.00
#
_symmetry.space_group_name_H-M   'P 1'
#
loop_
_entity.id
_entity.type
_entity.pdbx_description
1 polymer ?
#
loop_
_entity_poly.entity_id
_entity_poly.type
_entity_poly.pdbx_seq_one_letter_code
_entity_poly.pdbx_strand_id
1 'polypeptide(L)'
;MVYLTPINKMKLDARSDGISKGDKKSIMILMGLSVLILALSGINLINLKTAQASQRAKEVGVRKVVGSSKTALVLQFLLETFMICLVAYVVAFAMVELLLPSYNKFLSKDIKLIDPNLFVYTGLLLIVFSLISGLIPALYLSNFKPINTLKGNFARSKNGVWLRNGILTLQLIISSFFIICSLIIHTQVRYMMNKDLGFRGDQVIQINFKKGSWENNFNVKKYKRLKTELARIPGVTDITGSVNSIGNGTANASVVKLSTDTTQTAQTMLGGIDENFLKFYKVKFLAGRDLDWKKPPTPLMVLL
;
A
#
# COMPACT_ATOMS: atom_id res chain seq x y z
N MET A 1 -7.19 3.26 32.20
CA MET A 1 -6.66 4.64 32.14
C MET A 1 -7.31 5.36 30.96
N VAL A 2 -7.91 6.53 31.18
CA VAL A 2 -8.51 7.36 30.11
C VAL A 2 -7.42 8.27 29.55
N TYR A 3 -7.13 8.18 28.25
CA TYR A 3 -6.15 9.02 27.58
C TYR A 3 -6.86 10.12 26.79
N LEU A 4 -6.69 11.38 27.23
CA LEU A 4 -7.15 12.54 26.48
C LEU A 4 -6.14 12.85 25.36
N THR A 5 -6.59 12.80 24.10
CA THR A 5 -5.77 13.19 22.95
C THR A 5 -6.27 14.55 22.44
N PRO A 6 -5.40 15.55 22.25
CA PRO A 6 -5.82 16.84 21.71
C PRO A 6 -6.38 16.71 20.27
N ILE A 7 -7.38 17.53 19.95
CA ILE A 7 -8.16 17.47 18.68
C ILE A 7 -7.25 17.50 17.44
N ASN A 8 -6.15 18.26 17.48
CA ASN A 8 -5.19 18.34 16.37
C ASN A 8 -4.44 17.03 16.08
N LYS A 9 -4.34 16.12 17.07
CA LYS A 9 -3.68 14.82 16.96
C LYS A 9 -4.68 13.67 16.86
N MET A 10 -5.97 13.94 16.96
CA MET A 10 -7.03 12.94 17.00
C MET A 10 -7.14 12.13 15.69
N LYS A 11 -6.82 12.72 14.54
CA LYS A 11 -6.91 12.05 13.23
C LYS A 11 -5.83 10.97 13.03
N LEU A 12 -4.65 11.12 13.66
CA LEU A 12 -3.47 10.26 13.43
C LEU A 12 -2.95 9.54 14.68
N ASP A 13 -3.13 10.12 15.88
CA ASP A 13 -2.55 9.65 17.14
C ASP A 13 -3.61 9.48 18.26
N ALA A 14 -4.91 9.39 17.93
CA ALA A 14 -5.95 9.14 18.95
C ALA A 14 -5.64 7.86 19.74
N ARG A 15 -5.53 7.95 21.07
CA ARG A 15 -5.32 6.79 21.95
C ARG A 15 -6.62 6.14 22.43
N SER A 16 -7.78 6.70 22.10
CA SER A 16 -9.10 6.16 22.46
C SER A 16 -9.51 4.98 21.58
N ASP A 17 -10.16 3.98 22.19
CA ASP A 17 -10.89 2.90 21.51
C ASP A 17 -12.22 3.46 20.99
N GLY A 18 -12.53 3.24 19.70
CA GLY A 18 -13.80 3.66 19.09
C GLY A 18 -13.74 4.76 18.02
N ILE A 19 -12.56 5.35 17.75
CA ILE A 19 -12.37 6.30 16.65
C ILE A 19 -11.56 5.61 15.55
N SER A 20 -12.01 5.71 14.29
CA SER A 20 -11.26 5.26 13.12
C SER A 20 -9.97 6.07 12.98
N LYS A 21 -8.84 5.53 13.47
CA LYS A 21 -7.53 6.17 13.41
C LYS A 21 -6.98 6.08 11.99
N GLY A 22 -6.40 7.16 11.48
CA GLY A 22 -5.53 7.05 10.31
C GLY A 22 -4.32 6.19 10.67
N ASP A 23 -4.02 5.17 9.87
CA ASP A 23 -2.83 4.33 10.08
C ASP A 23 -1.56 5.13 9.74
N LYS A 24 -1.06 5.86 10.74
CA LYS A 24 0.14 6.69 10.64
C LYS A 24 1.36 5.88 10.16
N LYS A 25 1.46 4.62 10.57
CA LYS A 25 2.55 3.73 10.15
C LYS A 25 2.46 3.48 8.65
N SER A 26 1.28 3.15 8.15
CA SER A 26 1.05 2.99 6.71
C SER A 26 1.35 4.27 5.92
N ILE A 27 0.91 5.43 6.41
CA ILE A 27 1.20 6.73 5.78
C ILE A 27 2.71 7.02 5.74
N MET A 28 3.44 6.79 6.83
CA MET A 28 4.89 6.98 6.86
C MET A 28 5.63 6.03 5.91
N ILE A 29 5.19 4.77 5.80
CA ILE A 29 5.75 3.81 4.86
C ILE A 29 5.53 4.28 3.42
N LEU A 30 4.31 4.71 3.06
CA LEU A 30 3.99 5.23 1.73
C LEU A 30 4.79 6.50 1.39
N MET A 31 4.98 7.39 2.37
CA MET A 31 5.80 8.59 2.20
C MET A 31 7.28 8.23 1.98
N GLY A 32 7.83 7.31 2.77
CA GLY A 32 9.20 6.81 2.58
C GLY A 32 9.39 6.15 1.20
N LEU A 33 8.41 5.36 0.76
CA LEU A 33 8.39 4.75 -0.57
C LEU A 33 8.43 5.81 -1.69
N SER A 34 7.63 6.87 -1.52
CA SER A 34 7.53 7.96 -2.50
C SER A 34 8.84 8.73 -2.64
N VAL A 35 9.50 9.04 -1.51
CA VAL A 35 10.83 9.70 -1.51
C VAL A 35 11.87 8.83 -2.18
N LEU A 36 11.85 7.52 -1.93
CA LEU A 36 12.78 6.58 -2.52
C LEU A 36 12.59 6.47 -4.05
N ILE A 37 11.34 6.37 -4.52
CA ILE A 37 11.04 6.37 -5.97
C ILE A 37 11.49 7.68 -6.62
N LEU A 38 11.28 8.82 -5.96
CA LEU A 38 11.74 10.12 -6.45
C LEU A 38 13.27 10.15 -6.58
N ALA A 39 13.99 9.64 -5.58
CA ALA A 39 15.45 9.54 -5.61
C ALA A 39 15.94 8.65 -6.77
N LEU A 40 15.30 7.50 -7.00
CA LEU A 40 15.61 6.63 -8.15
C LEU A 40 15.41 7.35 -9.49
N SER A 41 14.32 8.11 -9.62
CA SER A 41 14.04 8.90 -10.82
C SER A 41 15.12 9.95 -11.07
N GLY A 42 15.54 10.68 -10.02
CA GLY A 42 16.60 11.68 -10.11
C GLY A 42 17.94 11.06 -10.51
N ILE A 43 18.31 9.94 -9.88
CA ILE A 43 19.51 9.18 -10.23
C ILE A 43 19.48 8.72 -11.70
N ASN A 44 18.34 8.19 -12.15
CA ASN A 44 18.16 7.73 -13.51
C ASN A 44 18.33 8.88 -14.52
N LEU A 45 17.73 10.03 -14.24
CA LEU A 45 17.85 11.22 -15.07
C LEU A 45 19.30 11.71 -15.17
N ILE A 46 20.01 11.77 -14.03
CA ILE A 46 21.43 12.14 -13.99
C ILE A 46 22.26 11.16 -14.81
N ASN A 47 22.02 9.85 -14.68
CA ASN A 47 22.75 8.82 -15.43
C ASN A 47 22.51 8.95 -16.94
N LEU A 48 21.26 9.16 -17.37
CA LEU A 48 20.92 9.38 -18.78
C LEU A 48 21.61 10.64 -19.35
N LYS A 49 21.52 11.76 -18.64
CA LYS A 49 22.17 13.02 -19.06
C LYS A 49 23.71 12.89 -19.07
N THR A 50 24.28 12.13 -18.14
CA THR A 50 25.72 11.83 -18.08
C THR A 50 26.15 10.88 -19.21
N ALA A 51 25.32 9.92 -19.61
CA ALA A 51 25.59 9.05 -20.74
C ALA A 51 25.62 9.84 -22.07
N GLN A 52 24.73 10.82 -22.21
CA GLN A 52 24.68 11.74 -23.36
C GLN A 52 25.77 12.83 -23.33
N ALA A 53 26.52 12.94 -22.23
CA ALA A 53 27.53 14.00 -22.06
C ALA A 53 28.62 13.96 -23.15
N SER A 54 28.99 12.78 -23.66
CA SER A 54 30.03 12.66 -24.70
C SER A 54 29.62 13.34 -26.02
N GLN A 55 28.37 13.15 -26.44
CA GLN A 55 27.83 13.77 -27.65
C GLN A 55 27.68 15.27 -27.47
N ARG A 56 27.20 15.71 -26.30
CA ARG A 56 27.04 17.12 -25.94
C ARG A 56 28.36 17.84 -25.68
N ALA A 57 29.42 17.14 -25.30
CA ALA A 57 30.73 17.75 -25.04
C ALA A 57 31.33 18.38 -26.31
N LYS A 58 31.12 17.77 -27.49
CA LYS A 58 31.54 18.35 -28.77
C LYS A 58 30.81 19.66 -29.06
N GLU A 59 29.51 19.66 -28.86
CA GLU A 59 28.63 20.82 -29.05
C GLU A 59 29.00 21.97 -28.09
N VAL A 60 29.18 21.68 -26.80
CA VAL A 60 29.62 22.65 -25.79
C VAL A 60 31.01 23.19 -26.10
N GLY A 61 31.91 22.34 -26.60
CA GLY A 61 33.25 22.73 -27.04
C GLY A 61 33.21 23.77 -28.15
N VAL A 62 32.41 23.54 -29.20
CA VAL A 62 32.21 24.51 -30.29
C VAL A 62 31.63 25.81 -29.76
N ARG A 63 30.59 25.77 -28.92
CA ARG A 63 29.96 26.98 -28.38
C ARG A 63 30.88 27.81 -27.48
N LYS A 64 31.76 27.18 -26.71
CA LYS A 64 32.77 27.90 -25.91
C LYS A 64 33.81 28.59 -26.78
N VAL A 65 34.21 27.97 -27.90
CA VAL A 65 35.14 28.59 -28.87
C VAL A 65 34.49 29.80 -29.55
N VAL A 66 33.18 29.75 -29.80
CA VAL A 66 32.38 30.87 -30.33
C VAL A 66 32.06 31.93 -29.25
N GLY A 67 32.51 31.74 -28.00
CA GLY A 67 32.43 32.75 -26.94
C GLY A 67 31.26 32.61 -25.96
N SER A 68 30.53 31.49 -25.94
CA SER A 68 29.49 31.26 -24.93
C SER A 68 30.08 31.20 -23.51
N SER A 69 29.51 32.00 -22.61
CA SER A 69 29.86 31.98 -21.19
C SER A 69 29.44 30.66 -20.52
N LYS A 70 30.16 30.26 -19.47
CA LYS A 70 29.82 29.05 -18.69
C LYS A 70 28.42 29.13 -18.09
N THR A 71 28.00 30.32 -17.66
CA THR A 71 26.69 30.58 -17.05
C THR A 71 25.56 30.40 -18.06
N ALA A 72 25.72 30.86 -19.30
CA ALA A 72 24.72 30.68 -20.35
C ALA A 72 24.48 29.18 -20.66
N LEU A 73 25.55 28.38 -20.70
CA LEU A 73 25.47 26.93 -20.91
C LEU A 73 24.75 26.22 -19.76
N VAL A 74 25.07 26.59 -18.51
CA VAL A 74 24.40 26.01 -17.33
C VAL A 74 22.91 26.35 -17.32
N LEU A 75 22.55 27.61 -17.58
CA LEU A 75 21.15 28.06 -17.60
C LEU A 75 20.34 27.33 -18.68
N GLN A 76 20.91 27.16 -19.88
CA GLN A 76 20.27 26.41 -20.96
C GLN A 76 20.00 24.96 -20.56
N PHE A 77 20.98 24.27 -19.95
CA PHE A 77 20.78 22.88 -19.53
C PHE A 77 19.78 22.74 -18.38
N LEU A 78 19.74 23.70 -17.46
CA LEU A 78 18.73 23.76 -16.41
C LEU A 78 17.33 23.96 -16.98
N LEU A 79 17.15 24.89 -17.93
CA LEU A 79 15.87 25.12 -18.61
C LEU A 79 15.43 23.89 -19.41
N GLU A 80 16.33 23.24 -20.14
CA GLU A 80 16.02 22.01 -20.86
C GLU A 80 15.54 20.90 -19.90
N THR A 81 16.23 20.74 -18.76
CA THR A 81 15.86 19.75 -17.75
C THR A 81 14.51 20.09 -17.10
N PHE A 82 14.29 21.37 -16.78
CA PHE A 82 13.03 21.85 -16.23
C PHE A 82 11.86 21.59 -17.19
N MET A 83 12.00 21.88 -18.48
CA MET A 83 10.96 21.63 -19.48
C MET A 83 10.60 20.15 -19.59
N ILE A 84 11.60 19.26 -19.59
CA ILE A 84 11.35 17.81 -19.59
C ILE A 84 10.59 17.39 -18.33
N CYS A 85 11.01 17.87 -17.15
CA CYS A 85 10.32 17.57 -15.90
C CYS A 85 8.90 18.15 -15.85
N LEU A 86 8.66 19.34 -16.43
CA LEU A 86 7.35 19.97 -16.53
C LEU A 86 6.39 19.13 -17.38
N VAL A 87 6.85 18.66 -18.55
CA VAL A 87 6.06 17.76 -19.40
C VAL A 87 5.74 16.46 -18.66
N ALA A 88 6.73 15.85 -18.02
CA ALA A 88 6.52 14.64 -17.22
C ALA A 88 5.54 14.85 -16.06
N TYR A 89 5.57 16.03 -15.42
CA TYR A 89 4.66 16.42 -14.36
C TYR A 89 3.20 16.50 -14.85
N VAL A 90 2.96 17.16 -15.98
CA VAL A 90 1.61 17.23 -16.59
C VAL A 90 1.10 15.84 -16.96
N VAL A 91 1.96 15.00 -17.57
CA VAL A 91 1.62 13.62 -17.90
C VAL A 91 1.30 12.81 -16.64
N ALA A 92 2.05 13.00 -15.55
CA ALA A 92 1.79 12.32 -14.29
C ALA A 92 0.39 12.66 -13.73
N PHE A 93 -0.02 13.94 -13.74
CA PHE A 93 -1.37 14.32 -13.31
C PHE A 93 -2.46 13.69 -14.18
N ALA A 94 -2.28 13.67 -15.50
CA ALA A 94 -3.22 13.01 -16.40
C ALA A 94 -3.32 11.50 -16.13
N MET A 95 -2.20 10.83 -15.85
CA MET A 95 -2.19 9.41 -15.49
C MET A 95 -2.85 9.15 -14.13
N VAL A 96 -2.63 10.01 -13.13
CA VAL A 96 -3.27 9.87 -11.82
C VAL A 96 -4.78 10.03 -11.94
N GLU A 97 -5.27 11.05 -12.66
CA GLU A 97 -6.70 11.26 -12.88
C GLU A 97 -7.35 10.07 -13.61
N LEU A 98 -6.65 9.46 -14.57
CA LEU A 98 -7.13 8.27 -15.29
C LEU A 98 -7.20 7.02 -14.40
N LEU A 99 -6.26 6.85 -13.47
CA LEU A 99 -6.18 5.66 -12.60
C LEU A 99 -7.01 5.80 -11.31
N LEU A 100 -7.34 7.03 -10.91
CA LEU A 100 -8.05 7.33 -9.67
C LEU A 100 -9.40 6.60 -9.55
N PRO A 101 -10.25 6.51 -10.59
CA PRO A 101 -11.54 5.82 -10.50
C PRO A 101 -11.40 4.33 -10.17
N SER A 102 -10.44 3.66 -10.79
CA SER A 102 -10.17 2.25 -10.52
C SER A 102 -9.62 2.04 -9.10
N TYR A 103 -8.76 2.95 -8.64
CA TYR A 103 -8.20 2.91 -7.29
C TYR A 103 -9.26 3.19 -6.21
N ASN A 104 -10.14 4.16 -6.45
CA ASN A 104 -11.27 4.51 -5.60
C ASN A 104 -12.26 3.35 -5.48
N LYS A 105 -12.54 2.64 -6.59
CA LYS A 105 -13.37 1.43 -6.59
C LYS A 105 -12.72 0.30 -5.79
N PHE A 106 -11.40 0.12 -5.92
CA PHE A 106 -10.66 -0.92 -5.21
C PHE A 106 -10.63 -0.68 -3.69
N LEU A 107 -10.44 0.57 -3.27
CA LEU A 107 -10.38 0.94 -1.85
C LEU A 107 -11.74 1.27 -1.22
N SER A 108 -12.81 1.31 -2.02
CA SER A 108 -14.12 1.83 -1.60
C SER A 108 -14.01 3.22 -0.94
N LYS A 109 -13.19 4.10 -1.54
CA LYS A 109 -12.93 5.46 -1.07
C LYS A 109 -13.13 6.48 -2.18
N ASP A 110 -13.52 7.70 -1.82
CA ASP A 110 -13.67 8.81 -2.76
C ASP A 110 -12.49 9.79 -2.60
N ILE A 111 -11.37 9.49 -3.27
CA ILE A 111 -10.19 10.35 -3.32
C ILE A 111 -10.31 11.26 -4.55
N LYS A 112 -10.06 12.57 -4.37
CA LYS A 112 -10.11 13.59 -5.43
C LYS A 112 -8.85 14.44 -5.43
N LEU A 113 -8.43 14.91 -6.60
CA LEU A 113 -7.24 15.77 -6.79
C LEU A 113 -7.53 17.28 -6.68
N ILE A 114 -8.68 17.66 -6.11
CA ILE A 114 -9.20 19.04 -6.21
C ILE A 114 -8.62 19.98 -5.14
N ASP A 115 -7.74 19.51 -4.24
CA ASP A 115 -7.15 20.37 -3.21
C ASP A 115 -6.12 21.34 -3.81
N PRO A 116 -6.32 22.67 -3.75
CA PRO A 116 -5.37 23.65 -4.28
C PRO A 116 -3.99 23.55 -3.64
N ASN A 117 -3.90 23.14 -2.37
CA ASN A 117 -2.63 23.01 -1.67
C ASN A 117 -1.75 21.90 -2.28
N LEU A 118 -2.38 20.85 -2.83
CA LEU A 118 -1.67 19.76 -3.49
C LEU A 118 -0.82 20.28 -4.66
N PHE A 119 -1.40 21.16 -5.50
CA PHE A 119 -0.70 21.75 -6.65
C PHE A 119 0.45 22.65 -6.23
N VAL A 120 0.30 23.40 -5.14
CA VAL A 120 1.38 24.25 -4.59
C VAL A 120 2.55 23.38 -4.12
N TYR A 121 2.29 22.35 -3.31
CA TYR A 121 3.34 21.49 -2.77
C TYR A 121 4.06 20.68 -3.86
N THR A 122 3.30 20.11 -4.80
CA THR A 122 3.87 19.30 -5.90
C THR A 122 4.56 20.18 -6.95
N GLY A 123 4.08 21.39 -7.19
CA GLY A 123 4.77 22.38 -8.02
C GLY A 123 6.09 22.86 -7.41
N LEU A 124 6.13 23.12 -6.11
CA LEU A 124 7.39 23.44 -5.41
C LEU A 124 8.36 22.25 -5.49
N LEU A 125 7.87 21.03 -5.30
CA LEU A 125 8.67 19.81 -5.41
C LEU A 125 9.26 19.64 -6.82
N LEU A 126 8.50 19.94 -7.88
CA LEU A 126 8.98 19.94 -9.26
C LEU A 126 10.18 20.88 -9.46
N ILE A 127 10.08 22.12 -8.95
CA ILE A 127 11.14 23.13 -9.05
C ILE A 127 12.39 22.63 -8.32
N VAL A 128 12.25 22.20 -7.06
CA VAL A 128 13.38 21.72 -6.26
C VAL A 128 14.03 20.48 -6.90
N PHE A 129 13.21 19.52 -7.36
CA PHE A 129 13.69 18.28 -7.96
C PHE A 129 14.42 18.50 -9.29
N SER A 130 13.87 19.35 -10.16
CA SER A 130 14.49 19.69 -11.46
C SER A 130 15.79 20.47 -11.29
N LEU A 131 15.86 21.37 -10.29
CA LEU A 131 17.08 22.09 -9.97
C LEU A 131 18.17 21.12 -9.50
N ILE A 132 17.88 20.26 -8.52
CA ILE A 132 18.86 19.30 -7.98
C ILE A 132 19.34 18.33 -9.06
N SER A 133 18.40 17.74 -9.80
CA SER A 133 18.72 16.73 -10.82
C SER A 133 19.38 17.31 -12.06
N GLY A 134 19.08 18.57 -12.41
CA GLY A 134 19.66 19.27 -13.55
C GLY A 134 21.02 19.91 -13.26
N LEU A 135 21.25 20.37 -12.02
CA LEU A 135 22.48 21.06 -11.64
C LEU A 135 23.70 20.13 -11.71
N ILE A 136 23.54 18.87 -11.29
CA ILE A 136 24.64 17.89 -11.30
C ILE A 136 25.20 17.66 -12.72
N PRO A 137 24.39 17.32 -13.74
CA PRO A 137 24.86 17.24 -15.13
C PRO A 137 25.32 18.58 -15.69
N ALA A 138 24.64 19.69 -15.39
CA ALA A 138 24.98 21.00 -15.95
C ALA A 138 26.37 21.49 -15.51
N LEU A 139 26.71 21.32 -14.22
CA LEU A 139 28.04 21.64 -13.70
C LEU A 139 29.11 20.69 -14.25
N TYR A 140 28.77 19.40 -14.40
CA TYR A 140 29.68 18.42 -14.99
C TYR A 140 30.00 18.75 -16.45
N LEU A 141 29.01 19.09 -17.28
CA LEU A 141 29.20 19.44 -18.70
C LEU A 141 29.84 20.83 -18.91
N SER A 142 29.49 21.82 -18.09
CA SER A 142 30.01 23.18 -18.24
C SER A 142 31.47 23.33 -17.85
N ASN A 143 32.05 22.39 -17.10
CA ASN A 143 33.46 22.41 -16.71
C ASN A 143 34.43 21.74 -17.71
N PHE A 144 33.94 21.18 -18.82
CA PHE A 144 34.84 20.58 -19.83
C PHE A 144 35.76 21.62 -20.48
N LYS A 145 37.07 21.33 -20.52
CA LYS A 145 38.08 22.14 -21.21
C LYS A 145 38.11 21.76 -22.72
N PRO A 146 37.99 22.73 -23.65
CA PRO A 146 37.91 22.48 -25.10
C PRO A 146 39.07 21.66 -25.69
N ILE A 147 40.26 21.76 -25.10
CA ILE A 147 41.46 21.08 -25.60
C ILE A 147 41.42 19.55 -25.40
N ASN A 148 40.71 19.07 -24.37
CA ASN A 148 40.54 17.64 -24.12
C ASN A 148 39.40 17.04 -24.96
N THR A 149 38.43 17.85 -25.38
CA THR A 149 37.29 17.41 -26.20
C THR A 149 37.66 17.24 -27.68
N LEU A 150 38.67 17.96 -28.17
CA LEU A 150 39.12 17.91 -29.57
C LEU A 150 40.22 16.89 -29.85
N LYS A 151 41.05 16.53 -28.84
CA LYS A 151 42.09 15.50 -28.97
C LYS A 151 41.58 14.05 -28.79
N GLY A 152 40.26 13.84 -28.62
CA GLY A 152 39.67 12.52 -28.39
C GLY A 152 40.07 11.86 -27.06
N ASN A 153 40.91 12.52 -26.26
CA ASN A 153 41.43 12.01 -25.01
C ASN A 153 40.40 12.25 -23.91
N PHE A 154 39.32 11.45 -23.95
CA PHE A 154 38.41 11.25 -22.84
C PHE A 154 39.16 10.52 -21.73
N ALA A 155 40.15 11.16 -21.11
CA ALA A 155 40.75 10.68 -19.88
C ALA A 155 39.69 10.79 -18.77
N ARG A 156 38.76 9.84 -18.79
CA ARG A 156 37.82 9.53 -17.72
C ARG A 156 38.67 9.40 -16.46
N SER A 157 38.56 10.36 -15.56
CA SER A 157 39.09 10.18 -14.20
C SER A 157 38.53 8.85 -13.68
N LYS A 158 39.41 7.91 -13.30
CA LYS A 158 39.02 6.59 -12.76
C LYS A 158 37.98 6.73 -11.65
N ASN A 159 38.09 7.79 -10.84
CA ASN A 159 37.17 8.09 -9.74
C ASN A 159 35.77 8.50 -10.22
N GLY A 160 35.67 9.24 -11.33
CA GLY A 160 34.38 9.64 -11.91
C GLY A 160 33.61 8.48 -12.53
N VAL A 161 34.33 7.51 -13.12
CA VAL A 161 33.73 6.27 -13.64
C VAL A 161 33.27 5.36 -12.50
N TRP A 162 34.09 5.22 -11.46
CA TRP A 162 33.75 4.43 -10.29
C TRP A 162 32.51 4.96 -9.57
N LEU A 163 32.43 6.27 -9.34
CA LEU A 163 31.26 6.90 -8.71
C LEU A 163 29.97 6.68 -9.52
N ARG A 164 30.04 6.87 -10.85
CA ARG A 164 28.89 6.61 -11.75
C ARG A 164 28.46 5.14 -11.70
N ASN A 165 29.40 4.21 -11.78
CA ASN A 165 29.09 2.79 -11.74
C ASN A 165 28.54 2.36 -10.37
N GLY A 166 29.03 2.96 -9.27
CA GLY A 166 28.51 2.74 -7.92
C GLY A 166 27.05 3.20 -7.79
N ILE A 167 26.75 4.42 -8.24
CA ILE A 167 25.39 4.96 -8.27
C ILE A 167 24.45 4.08 -9.12
N LEU A 168 24.91 3.64 -10.31
CA LEU A 168 24.15 2.77 -11.20
C LEU A 168 23.83 1.42 -10.57
N THR A 169 24.82 0.81 -9.91
CA THR A 169 24.67 -0.47 -9.24
C THR A 169 23.69 -0.37 -8.09
N LEU A 170 23.80 0.68 -7.28
CA LEU A 170 22.86 0.94 -6.17
C LEU A 170 21.43 1.15 -6.67
N GLN A 171 21.23 1.89 -7.76
CA GLN A 171 19.91 2.07 -8.39
C GLN A 171 19.31 0.73 -8.84
N LEU A 172 20.11 -0.13 -9.48
CA LEU A 172 19.65 -1.45 -9.95
C LEU A 172 19.25 -2.37 -8.79
N ILE A 173 20.02 -2.36 -7.70
CA ILE A 173 19.70 -3.13 -6.48
C ILE A 173 18.35 -2.69 -5.93
N ILE A 174 18.14 -1.38 -5.76
CA ILE A 174 16.90 -0.85 -5.21
C ILE A 174 15.72 -1.15 -6.15
N SER A 175 15.89 -0.96 -7.47
CA SER A 175 14.83 -1.25 -8.44
C SER A 175 14.44 -2.73 -8.43
N SER A 176 15.43 -3.62 -8.35
CA SER A 176 15.20 -5.07 -8.25
C SER A 176 14.46 -5.45 -6.96
N PHE A 177 14.83 -4.83 -5.84
CA PHE A 177 14.12 -5.00 -4.57
C PHE A 177 12.63 -4.64 -4.69
N PHE A 178 12.30 -3.52 -5.35
CA PHE A 178 10.90 -3.12 -5.57
C PHE A 178 10.12 -4.11 -6.42
N ILE A 179 10.73 -4.63 -7.49
CA ILE A 179 10.11 -5.62 -8.37
C ILE A 179 9.81 -6.91 -7.57
N ILE A 180 10.77 -7.39 -6.79
CA ILE A 180 10.62 -8.59 -5.96
C ILE A 180 9.53 -8.37 -4.90
N CYS A 181 9.54 -7.23 -4.19
CA CYS A 181 8.49 -6.89 -3.22
C CYS A 181 7.10 -6.83 -3.84
N SER A 182 6.97 -6.21 -5.02
CA SER A 182 5.70 -6.13 -5.75
C SER A 182 5.18 -7.53 -6.11
N LEU A 183 6.06 -8.41 -6.61
CA LEU A 183 5.72 -9.80 -6.91
C LEU A 183 5.27 -10.56 -5.67
N ILE A 184 6.01 -10.44 -4.55
CA ILE A 184 5.64 -11.07 -3.28
C ILE A 184 4.26 -10.59 -2.85
N ILE A 185 4.03 -9.27 -2.78
CA ILE A 185 2.73 -8.71 -2.38
C ILE A 185 1.61 -9.23 -3.28
N HIS A 186 1.81 -9.22 -4.59
CA HIS A 186 0.82 -9.72 -5.54
C HIS A 186 0.52 -11.22 -5.34
N THR A 187 1.55 -12.05 -5.09
CA THR A 187 1.33 -13.48 -4.78
C THR A 187 0.62 -13.67 -3.45
N GLN A 188 0.92 -12.87 -2.43
CA GLN A 188 0.27 -12.94 -1.11
C GLN A 188 -1.19 -12.50 -1.17
N VAL A 189 -1.49 -11.41 -1.88
CA VAL A 189 -2.87 -10.96 -2.09
C VAL A 189 -3.66 -12.02 -2.85
N ARG A 190 -3.09 -12.58 -3.91
CA ARG A 190 -3.72 -13.67 -4.67
C ARG A 190 -3.97 -14.90 -3.79
N TYR A 191 -2.98 -15.28 -2.98
CA TYR A 191 -3.13 -16.38 -2.03
C TYR A 191 -4.26 -16.09 -1.03
N MET A 192 -4.30 -14.90 -0.45
CA MET A 192 -5.33 -14.51 0.51
C MET A 192 -6.73 -14.48 -0.09
N MET A 193 -6.89 -14.06 -1.35
CA MET A 193 -8.19 -14.03 -2.02
C MET A 193 -8.68 -15.41 -2.48
N ASN A 194 -7.77 -16.32 -2.83
CA ASN A 194 -8.12 -17.62 -3.41
C ASN A 194 -7.98 -18.80 -2.43
N LYS A 195 -7.46 -18.56 -1.22
CA LYS A 195 -7.33 -19.59 -0.20
C LYS A 195 -8.73 -20.08 0.19
N ASP A 196 -8.97 -21.38 0.03
CA ASP A 196 -10.16 -22.03 0.57
C ASP A 196 -10.15 -21.86 2.10
N LEU A 197 -11.16 -21.17 2.60
CA LEU A 197 -11.32 -20.88 4.02
C LEU A 197 -11.92 -22.06 4.79
N GLY A 198 -12.27 -23.17 4.12
CA GLY A 198 -12.91 -24.33 4.74
C GLY A 198 -14.40 -24.14 5.04
N PHE A 199 -14.94 -22.94 4.75
CA PHE A 199 -16.34 -22.59 4.87
C PHE A 199 -16.79 -21.69 3.71
N ARG A 200 -18.09 -21.69 3.43
CA ARG A 200 -18.73 -20.91 2.38
C ARG A 200 -19.42 -19.68 2.95
N GLY A 201 -18.74 -18.54 2.85
CA GLY A 201 -19.29 -17.21 3.19
C GLY A 201 -19.73 -16.40 1.96
N ASP A 202 -19.78 -17.01 0.78
CA ASP A 202 -20.26 -16.36 -0.44
C ASP A 202 -21.73 -15.96 -0.27
N GLN A 203 -22.03 -14.66 -0.44
CA GLN A 203 -23.38 -14.08 -0.36
C GLN A 203 -24.06 -14.08 1.03
N VAL A 204 -23.28 -14.11 2.12
CA VAL A 204 -23.82 -13.99 3.49
C VAL A 204 -23.92 -12.53 3.91
N ILE A 205 -25.12 -12.08 4.29
CA ILE A 205 -25.35 -10.75 4.87
C ILE A 205 -25.40 -10.85 6.38
N GLN A 206 -24.50 -10.15 7.07
CA GLN A 206 -24.50 -10.08 8.52
C GLN A 206 -25.44 -8.97 9.00
N ILE A 207 -26.43 -9.33 9.81
CA ILE A 207 -27.33 -8.39 10.47
C ILE A 207 -27.01 -8.38 11.96
N ASN A 208 -26.50 -7.25 12.46
CA ASN A 208 -26.23 -7.09 13.88
C ASN A 208 -27.53 -6.93 14.67
N PHE A 209 -27.85 -7.90 15.51
CA PHE A 209 -29.03 -7.83 16.37
C PHE A 209 -28.80 -6.79 17.49
N LYS A 210 -29.45 -5.62 17.37
CA LYS A 210 -29.36 -4.56 18.39
C LYS A 210 -29.91 -5.05 19.73
N LYS A 211 -29.06 -5.08 20.76
CA LYS A 211 -29.47 -5.36 22.14
C LYS A 211 -30.33 -4.19 22.64
N GLY A 212 -31.52 -4.48 23.15
CA GLY A 212 -32.45 -3.44 23.64
C GLY A 212 -32.11 -2.89 25.03
N SER A 213 -31.50 -3.68 25.90
CA SER A 213 -30.99 -3.27 27.23
C SER A 213 -29.93 -4.28 27.68
N TRP A 214 -28.95 -3.84 28.47
CA TRP A 214 -27.88 -4.66 29.03
C TRP A 214 -28.40 -5.70 30.04
N GLU A 215 -29.55 -5.46 30.66
CA GLU A 215 -30.16 -6.37 31.65
C GLU A 215 -30.99 -7.50 31.04
N ASN A 216 -31.51 -7.33 29.81
CA ASN A 216 -32.37 -8.32 29.17
C ASN A 216 -31.63 -8.98 27.99
N ASN A 217 -30.59 -9.72 28.36
CA ASN A 217 -29.72 -10.50 27.49
C ASN A 217 -30.53 -11.51 26.67
N PHE A 218 -30.64 -11.27 25.36
CA PHE A 218 -31.13 -12.22 24.36
C PHE A 218 -32.57 -12.73 24.58
N ASN A 219 -33.56 -11.96 24.11
CA ASN A 219 -34.93 -12.44 24.04
C ASN A 219 -35.12 -13.43 22.87
N VAL A 220 -35.11 -14.73 23.18
CA VAL A 220 -35.29 -15.83 22.21
C VAL A 220 -36.57 -15.66 21.37
N LYS A 221 -37.66 -15.11 21.93
CA LYS A 221 -38.90 -14.87 21.18
C LYS A 221 -38.72 -13.80 20.10
N LYS A 222 -37.96 -12.73 20.39
CA LYS A 222 -37.63 -11.69 19.40
C LYS A 222 -36.73 -12.23 18.29
N TYR A 223 -35.74 -13.06 18.64
CA TYR A 223 -34.89 -13.74 17.66
C TYR A 223 -35.72 -14.64 16.72
N LYS A 224 -36.58 -15.52 17.29
CA LYS A 224 -37.44 -16.41 16.49
C LYS A 224 -38.39 -15.63 15.58
N ARG A 225 -38.96 -14.52 16.06
CA ARG A 225 -39.81 -13.63 15.24
C ARG A 225 -39.02 -13.01 14.10
N LEU A 226 -37.83 -12.47 14.37
CA LEU A 226 -36.97 -11.91 13.33
C LEU A 226 -36.59 -12.96 12.29
N LYS A 227 -36.20 -14.17 12.71
CA LYS A 227 -35.91 -15.29 11.81
C LYS A 227 -37.11 -15.62 10.91
N THR A 228 -38.33 -15.60 11.46
CA THR A 228 -39.56 -15.87 10.70
C THR A 228 -39.86 -14.79 9.68
N GLU A 229 -39.73 -13.50 10.03
CA GLU A 229 -39.98 -12.40 9.09
C GLU A 229 -38.90 -12.32 8.00
N LEU A 230 -37.63 -12.57 8.35
CA LEU A 230 -36.53 -12.61 7.37
C LEU A 230 -36.70 -13.78 6.39
N ALA A 231 -37.23 -14.92 6.84
CA ALA A 231 -37.49 -16.06 5.98
C ALA A 231 -38.59 -15.81 4.94
N ARG A 232 -39.44 -14.78 5.14
CA ARG A 232 -40.48 -14.38 4.18
C ARG A 232 -39.95 -13.50 3.06
N ILE A 233 -38.72 -12.98 3.17
CA ILE A 233 -38.14 -12.12 2.14
C ILE A 233 -37.75 -12.98 0.94
N PRO A 234 -38.24 -12.68 -0.28
CA PRO A 234 -37.86 -13.40 -1.49
C PRO A 234 -36.34 -13.36 -1.69
N GLY A 235 -35.72 -14.52 -1.91
CA GLY A 235 -34.27 -14.65 -2.11
C GLY A 235 -33.46 -15.07 -0.87
N VAL A 236 -34.08 -15.15 0.31
CA VAL A 236 -33.42 -15.70 1.51
C VAL A 236 -33.50 -17.23 1.49
N THR A 237 -32.36 -17.91 1.36
CA THR A 237 -32.30 -19.38 1.28
C THR A 237 -32.25 -20.06 2.65
N ASP A 238 -31.54 -19.47 3.61
CA ASP A 238 -31.39 -20.01 4.96
C ASP A 238 -30.97 -18.88 5.93
N ILE A 239 -31.17 -19.09 7.23
CA ILE A 239 -30.87 -18.11 8.28
C ILE A 239 -30.25 -18.82 9.47
N THR A 240 -29.09 -18.34 9.92
CA THR A 240 -28.41 -18.80 11.13
C THR A 240 -28.08 -17.63 12.07
N GLY A 241 -27.97 -17.92 13.36
CA GLY A 241 -27.52 -16.99 14.38
C GLY A 241 -26.20 -17.42 15.00
N SER A 242 -25.38 -16.45 15.37
CA SER A 242 -24.19 -16.69 16.21
C SER A 242 -23.88 -15.47 17.06
N VAL A 243 -23.25 -15.71 18.21
CA VAL A 243 -22.72 -14.63 19.06
C VAL A 243 -21.54 -13.93 18.38
N ASN A 244 -20.75 -14.69 17.60
CA ASN A 244 -19.58 -14.19 16.89
C ASN A 244 -19.69 -14.49 15.41
N SER A 245 -19.35 -13.53 14.57
CA SER A 245 -19.36 -13.70 13.11
C SER A 245 -18.00 -14.16 12.63
N ILE A 246 -18.00 -15.08 11.67
CA ILE A 246 -16.77 -15.59 11.06
C ILE A 246 -16.09 -14.43 10.30
N GLY A 247 -14.78 -14.28 10.46
CA GLY A 247 -13.98 -13.28 9.75
C GLY A 247 -13.85 -11.91 10.43
N ASN A 248 -14.55 -11.65 11.53
CA ASN A 248 -14.52 -10.33 12.21
C ASN A 248 -13.29 -10.12 13.14
N GLY A 249 -12.37 -11.10 13.20
CA GLY A 249 -11.24 -11.08 14.13
C GLY A 249 -11.66 -11.18 15.60
N THR A 250 -10.72 -11.49 16.49
CA THR A 250 -11.01 -11.73 17.92
C THR A 250 -10.39 -10.62 18.76
N ALA A 251 -11.21 -9.83 19.46
CA ALA A 251 -10.72 -8.82 20.40
C ALA A 251 -10.53 -9.39 21.82
N ASN A 252 -11.27 -10.44 22.19
CA ASN A 252 -11.22 -11.10 23.49
C ASN A 252 -11.21 -12.62 23.29
N ALA A 253 -10.02 -13.19 23.14
CA ALA A 253 -9.84 -14.64 23.02
C ALA A 253 -9.28 -15.22 24.31
N SER A 254 -9.80 -16.37 24.72
CA SER A 254 -9.19 -17.21 25.74
C SER A 254 -8.17 -18.14 25.05
N VAL A 255 -6.95 -18.15 25.55
CA VAL A 255 -5.92 -19.06 25.05
C VAL A 255 -6.13 -20.43 25.68
N VAL A 256 -6.45 -21.42 24.86
CA VAL A 256 -6.57 -22.82 25.26
C VAL A 256 -5.32 -23.55 24.80
N LYS A 257 -4.69 -24.28 25.72
CA LYS A 257 -3.57 -25.18 25.40
C LYS A 257 -4.12 -26.55 25.03
N LEU A 258 -3.57 -27.15 23.99
CA LEU A 258 -3.97 -28.49 23.60
C LEU A 258 -3.55 -29.48 24.70
N SER A 259 -4.44 -30.39 25.10
CA SER A 259 -4.14 -31.35 26.17
C SER A 259 -3.01 -32.32 25.81
N THR A 260 -2.74 -32.50 24.52
CA THR A 260 -1.69 -33.37 23.97
C THR A 260 -0.34 -32.66 23.82
N ASP A 261 -0.31 -31.31 23.72
CA ASP A 261 0.91 -30.52 23.56
C ASP A 261 0.69 -29.09 24.10
N THR A 262 1.31 -28.77 25.23
CA THR A 262 1.13 -27.48 25.91
C THR A 262 1.90 -26.32 25.26
N THR A 263 2.73 -26.59 24.25
CA THR A 263 3.39 -25.57 23.43
C THR A 263 2.48 -25.03 22.33
N GLN A 264 1.47 -25.81 21.93
CA GLN A 264 0.46 -25.41 20.97
C GLN A 264 -0.68 -24.71 21.68
N THR A 265 -0.84 -23.42 21.37
CA THR A 265 -1.90 -22.57 21.92
C THR A 265 -2.89 -22.20 20.82
N ALA A 266 -4.16 -22.39 21.09
CA ALA A 266 -5.25 -21.95 20.23
C ALA A 266 -6.00 -20.80 20.90
N GLN A 267 -6.21 -19.72 20.16
CA GLN A 267 -7.13 -18.67 20.58
C GLN A 267 -8.56 -19.15 20.36
N THR A 268 -9.34 -19.19 21.42
CA THR A 268 -10.74 -19.64 21.39
C THR A 268 -11.65 -18.54 21.88
N MET A 269 -12.89 -18.56 21.40
CA MET A 269 -13.92 -17.63 21.84
C MET A 269 -15.16 -18.43 22.20
N LEU A 270 -15.67 -18.20 23.41
CA LEU A 270 -16.93 -18.80 23.83
C LEU A 270 -18.09 -18.04 23.16
N GLY A 271 -18.94 -18.75 22.43
CA GLY A 271 -20.10 -18.16 21.78
C GLY A 271 -21.13 -19.22 21.44
N GLY A 272 -22.41 -18.86 21.60
CA GLY A 272 -23.51 -19.69 21.12
C GLY A 272 -23.67 -19.58 19.61
N ILE A 273 -24.00 -20.70 18.96
CA ILE A 273 -24.34 -20.80 17.55
C ILE A 273 -25.70 -21.51 17.41
N ASP A 274 -26.43 -21.19 16.34
CA ASP A 274 -27.68 -21.88 16.00
C ASP A 274 -27.39 -23.31 15.48
N GLU A 275 -28.37 -24.20 15.55
CA GLU A 275 -28.18 -25.63 15.20
C GLU A 275 -27.75 -25.81 13.74
N ASN A 276 -28.25 -24.97 12.83
CA ASN A 276 -27.91 -25.01 11.42
C ASN A 276 -26.61 -24.27 11.06
N PHE A 277 -25.87 -23.73 12.02
CA PHE A 277 -24.73 -22.83 11.74
C PHE A 277 -23.64 -23.48 10.88
N LEU A 278 -23.18 -24.68 11.25
CA LEU A 278 -22.09 -25.36 10.51
C LEU A 278 -22.56 -25.83 9.13
N LYS A 279 -23.82 -26.27 9.03
CA LYS A 279 -24.46 -26.64 7.77
C LYS A 279 -24.69 -25.44 6.85
N PHE A 280 -25.10 -24.30 7.40
CA PHE A 280 -25.30 -23.04 6.69
C PHE A 280 -24.01 -22.59 6.00
N TYR A 281 -22.90 -22.59 6.75
CA TYR A 281 -21.58 -22.27 6.23
C TYR A 281 -20.91 -23.42 5.47
N LYS A 282 -21.57 -24.59 5.34
CA LYS A 282 -21.06 -25.79 4.66
C LYS A 282 -19.63 -26.14 5.07
N VAL A 283 -19.36 -26.05 6.37
CA VAL A 283 -18.02 -26.28 6.93
C VAL A 283 -17.62 -27.74 6.70
N LYS A 284 -16.41 -27.98 6.20
CA LYS A 284 -15.90 -29.35 6.02
C LYS A 284 -15.33 -29.89 7.33
N PHE A 285 -15.71 -31.11 7.70
CA PHE A 285 -15.21 -31.80 8.89
C PHE A 285 -14.08 -32.78 8.52
N LEU A 286 -13.01 -32.79 9.31
CA LEU A 286 -11.94 -33.82 9.24
C LEU A 286 -12.35 -35.10 9.97
N ALA A 287 -13.01 -34.94 11.13
CA ALA A 287 -13.54 -36.02 11.94
C ALA A 287 -14.71 -35.54 12.80
N GLY A 288 -15.67 -36.44 13.07
CA GLY A 288 -16.85 -36.15 13.90
C GLY A 288 -18.15 -36.04 13.09
N ARG A 289 -19.21 -35.58 13.76
CA ARG A 289 -20.57 -35.40 13.21
C ARG A 289 -21.06 -33.99 13.48
N ASP A 290 -21.98 -33.51 12.67
CA ASP A 290 -22.65 -32.21 12.88
C ASP A 290 -23.34 -32.12 14.25
N LEU A 291 -23.62 -30.90 14.72
CA LEU A 291 -24.21 -30.63 16.03
C LEU A 291 -25.67 -31.14 16.07
N ASP A 292 -25.89 -32.24 16.80
CA ASP A 292 -27.21 -32.79 17.07
C ASP A 292 -27.46 -32.74 18.59
N TRP A 293 -28.27 -31.77 19.02
CA TRP A 293 -28.59 -31.53 20.44
C TRP A 293 -29.38 -32.68 21.08
N LYS A 294 -29.90 -33.63 20.29
CA LYS A 294 -30.64 -34.81 20.77
C LYS A 294 -29.75 -36.02 21.06
N LYS A 295 -28.45 -35.95 20.77
CA LYS A 295 -27.49 -37.04 21.02
C LYS A 295 -26.38 -36.58 21.97
N PRO A 296 -25.83 -37.47 22.81
CA PRO A 296 -24.75 -37.11 23.73
C PRO A 296 -23.52 -36.58 22.96
N PRO A 297 -22.76 -35.63 23.51
CA PRO A 297 -21.59 -35.05 22.84
C PRO A 297 -20.55 -36.14 22.58
N THR A 298 -20.20 -36.34 21.31
CA THR A 298 -19.12 -37.24 20.87
C THR A 298 -17.75 -36.61 21.13
N PRO A 299 -16.68 -37.41 21.36
CA PRO A 299 -15.34 -36.86 21.53
C PRO A 299 -14.86 -36.21 20.22
N LEU A 300 -14.45 -34.94 20.32
CA LEU A 300 -13.69 -34.13 19.35
C LEU A 300 -14.22 -34.06 17.91
N MET A 301 -15.01 -33.02 17.63
CA MET A 301 -15.21 -32.50 16.28
C MET A 301 -13.92 -31.78 15.85
N VAL A 302 -13.30 -32.23 14.75
CA VAL A 302 -12.08 -31.62 14.19
C VAL A 302 -12.45 -30.94 12.87
N LEU A 303 -12.22 -29.63 12.80
CA LEU A 303 -12.45 -28.81 11.61
C LEU A 303 -11.19 -28.76 10.73
N LEU A 304 -11.36 -28.62 9.42
CA LEU A 304 -10.30 -28.40 8.42
C LEU A 304 -9.72 -26.99 8.48
#